data_AF-Q3B1T9-F1
#
_entry.id   AF-Q3B1T9-F1
#
_cell.length_a   1.000
_cell.length_b   1.000
_cell.length_c   1.000
_cell.angle_alpha   90.00
_cell.angle_beta   90.00
_cell.angle_gamma   90.00
#
_symmetry.space_group_name_H-M   'P 1'
#
loop_
_entity.id
_entity.type
_entity.pdbx_description
1 polymer ?
#
loop_
_entity_poly.entity_id
_entity_poly.type
_entity_poly.pdbx_seq_one_letter_code
_entity_poly.pdbx_strand_id
1 'polypeptide(L)'
;MKMGLMASVKNLIQPKRDSRTLSISIDEMPRPRDWGTMELMVGNQILLSRDMALVGGSTEELLGWIEGNLEKIRSSGYERVEYANVDVALQEKINQVLQS
;
A
#
# COMPACT_ATOMS: atom_id res chain seq x y z
N MET A 1 -44.52 -3.75 16.04
CA MET A 1 -43.39 -2.84 16.32
C MET A 1 -42.43 -3.61 17.21
N LYS A 2 -41.13 -3.80 16.97
CA LYS A 2 -40.13 -3.07 16.18
C LYS A 2 -39.11 -4.13 15.72
N MET A 3 -38.79 -4.18 14.44
CA MET A 3 -37.68 -4.96 13.91
C MET A 3 -36.37 -4.46 14.52
N GLY A 4 -35.67 -5.31 15.25
CA GLY A 4 -34.31 -5.08 15.71
C GLY A 4 -33.36 -5.35 14.54
N LEU A 5 -32.94 -4.26 13.90
CA LEU A 5 -31.97 -4.14 12.82
C LEU A 5 -30.94 -5.27 12.79
N MET A 6 -30.94 -5.99 11.66
CA MET A 6 -29.87 -6.88 11.24
C MET A 6 -28.53 -6.19 11.44
N ALA A 7 -27.68 -6.75 12.30
CA ALA A 7 -26.28 -6.36 12.39
C ALA A 7 -25.71 -6.47 10.97
N SER A 8 -25.50 -5.31 10.35
CA SER A 8 -25.02 -5.23 8.98
C SER A 8 -23.70 -5.98 8.91
N VAL A 9 -23.74 -7.05 8.12
CA VAL A 9 -22.60 -7.76 7.55
C VAL A 9 -21.71 -6.76 6.80
N LYS A 10 -20.94 -5.96 7.52
CA LYS A 10 -19.73 -5.32 7.03
C LYS A 10 -18.53 -6.22 7.36
N ASN A 11 -18.66 -7.52 7.05
CA ASN A 11 -17.52 -8.17 6.43
C ASN A 11 -17.38 -7.46 5.09
N LEU A 12 -16.62 -6.37 5.11
CA LEU A 12 -16.02 -5.78 3.93
C LEU A 12 -15.34 -6.96 3.24
N ILE A 13 -16.01 -7.55 2.25
CA ILE A 13 -15.38 -8.47 1.33
C ILE A 13 -14.42 -7.57 0.57
N GLN A 14 -13.24 -7.33 1.15
CA GLN A 14 -12.13 -6.85 0.36
C GLN A 14 -12.03 -7.89 -0.76
N PRO A 15 -12.19 -7.49 -2.03
CA PRO A 15 -12.08 -8.44 -3.13
C PRO A 15 -10.76 -9.16 -2.94
N LYS A 16 -10.80 -10.51 -2.96
CA LYS A 16 -9.63 -11.35 -2.71
C LYS A 16 -8.53 -10.88 -3.66
N ARG A 17 -7.53 -10.19 -3.12
CA ARG A 17 -6.40 -9.72 -3.92
C ARG A 17 -5.61 -10.94 -4.36
N ASP A 18 -5.12 -10.89 -5.59
CA ASP A 18 -4.31 -11.96 -6.13
C ASP A 18 -3.05 -12.15 -5.27
N SER A 19 -2.76 -13.39 -4.89
CA SER A 19 -1.63 -13.71 -4.01
C SER A 19 -0.26 -13.49 -4.66
N ARG A 20 -0.24 -13.14 -5.95
CA ARG A 20 0.95 -12.81 -6.73
C ARG A 20 0.96 -11.35 -7.19
N THR A 21 0.03 -10.53 -6.70
CA THR A 21 0.06 -9.08 -6.93
C THR A 21 0.59 -8.38 -5.70
N LEU A 22 1.65 -7.59 -5.87
CA LEU A 22 2.11 -6.59 -4.92
C LEU A 22 1.25 -5.33 -5.09
N SER A 23 0.32 -5.11 -4.18
CA SER A 23 -0.45 -3.86 -4.11
C SER A 23 0.34 -2.83 -3.31
N ILE A 24 0.52 -1.64 -3.88
CA ILE A 24 1.19 -0.51 -3.26
C ILE A 24 0.19 0.63 -3.16
N SER A 25 -0.12 1.07 -1.94
CA SER A 25 -1.04 2.18 -1.71
C SER A 25 -0.46 3.24 -0.80
N ILE A 26 -0.95 4.47 -0.97
CA ILE A 26 -0.73 5.57 -0.05
C ILE A 26 -2.10 6.07 0.40
N ASP A 27 -2.43 5.87 1.67
CA ASP A 27 -3.69 6.36 2.24
C ASP A 27 -3.41 7.63 3.04
N GLU A 28 -3.99 8.75 2.62
CA GLU A 28 -3.86 10.03 3.31
C GLU A 28 -4.45 9.94 4.73
N MET A 29 -3.69 10.42 5.71
CA MET A 29 -4.14 10.48 7.08
C MET A 29 -4.95 11.76 7.31
N PRO A 30 -6.06 11.69 8.08
CA PRO A 30 -6.86 12.88 8.37
C PRO A 30 -6.09 13.90 9.23
N ARG A 31 -5.14 13.44 10.06
CA ARG A 31 -4.22 14.26 10.87
C ARG A 31 -2.92 13.50 11.15
N PRO A 32 -1.73 14.11 10.96
CA PRO A 32 -1.48 15.44 10.39
C PRO A 32 -1.92 15.53 8.92
N ARG A 33 -2.25 16.73 8.42
CA ARG A 33 -2.91 16.95 7.11
C ARG A 33 -2.02 16.61 5.90
N ASP A 34 -0.73 16.39 6.13
CA ASP A 34 0.29 16.16 5.10
C ASP A 34 1.00 14.81 5.32
N TRP A 35 0.32 13.87 5.94
CA TRP A 35 0.83 12.53 6.22
C TRP A 35 -0.03 11.49 5.54
N GLY A 36 0.57 10.36 5.22
CA GLY A 36 -0.11 9.20 4.70
C GLY A 36 0.57 7.92 5.18
N THR A 37 -0.17 6.82 5.12
CA THR A 37 0.38 5.50 5.36
C THR A 37 0.63 4.85 4.02
N MET A 38 1.89 4.50 3.75
CA MET A 38 2.24 3.67 2.61
C MET A 38 2.14 2.20 3.01
N GLU A 39 1.36 1.42 2.25
CA GLU A 39 1.21 -0.01 2.47
C GLU A 39 1.65 -0.80 1.23
N LEU A 40 2.47 -1.84 1.47
CA LEU A 40 2.81 -2.86 0.48
C LEU A 40 2.15 -4.16 0.92
N MET A 41 1.28 -4.71 0.09
CA MET A 41 0.52 -5.92 0.38
C MET A 41 0.71 -6.96 -0.72
N VAL A 42 0.73 -8.24 -0.34
CA VAL A 42 0.64 -9.34 -1.29
C VAL A 42 -0.57 -10.19 -0.94
N GLY A 43 -1.50 -10.30 -1.89
CA GLY A 43 -2.85 -10.77 -1.59
C GLY A 43 -3.49 -9.94 -0.47
N ASN A 44 -3.94 -10.61 0.59
CA ASN A 44 -4.58 -9.96 1.74
C ASN A 44 -3.62 -9.72 2.92
N GLN A 45 -2.31 -9.91 2.73
CA GLN A 45 -1.32 -9.75 3.79
C GLN A 45 -0.52 -8.46 3.61
N ILE A 46 -0.43 -7.66 4.66
CA ILE A 46 0.47 -6.51 4.72
C ILE A 46 1.89 -7.02 4.87
N LEU A 47 2.74 -6.72 3.89
CA LEU A 47 4.15 -7.07 3.89
C LEU A 47 4.96 -5.99 4.62
N LEU A 48 4.69 -4.73 4.29
CA LEU A 48 5.31 -3.54 4.87
C LEU A 48 4.26 -2.44 4.97
N SER A 49 4.34 -1.66 6.05
CA SER A 49 3.51 -0.48 6.24
C SER A 49 4.34 0.58 6.95
N ARG A 50 4.22 1.83 6.52
CA ARG A 50 4.95 2.95 7.10
C ARG A 50 4.16 4.24 6.97
N ASP A 51 4.04 4.96 8.08
CA ASP A 51 3.57 6.33 8.09
C ASP A 51 4.69 7.27 7.61
N MET A 52 4.32 8.22 6.76
CA MET A 52 5.27 9.17 6.19
C MET A 52 4.59 10.50 5.86
N ALA A 53 5.40 11.55 5.77
CA ALA A 53 4.94 12.82 5.24
C ALA A 53 4.77 12.73 3.71
N LEU A 54 3.76 13.38 3.16
CA LEU A 54 3.44 13.43 1.72
C LEU A 54 4.03 14.67 1.04
N VAL A 55 4.86 15.44 1.76
CA VAL A 55 5.52 16.64 1.24
C VAL A 55 6.69 16.27 0.34
N GLY A 56 7.03 17.17 -0.60
CA GLY A 56 7.97 16.91 -1.71
C GLY A 56 9.42 16.51 -1.36
N GLY A 57 9.79 16.40 -0.08
CA GLY A 57 11.07 15.87 0.39
C GLY A 57 11.06 14.39 0.78
N SER A 58 9.87 13.77 0.92
CA SER A 58 9.75 12.40 1.44
C SER A 58 9.86 11.31 0.38
N THR A 59 9.94 11.68 -0.91
CA THR A 59 10.07 10.73 -2.02
C THR A 59 11.36 9.93 -1.95
N GLU A 60 12.51 10.58 -1.70
CA GLU A 60 13.79 9.87 -1.63
C GLU A 60 13.86 8.94 -0.41
N GLU A 61 13.30 9.39 0.72
CA GLU A 61 13.18 8.60 1.92
C GLU A 61 12.30 7.36 1.72
N LEU A 62 11.18 7.51 1.00
CA LEU A 62 10.31 6.40 0.61
C LEU A 62 11.05 5.42 -0.29
N LEU A 63 11.74 5.90 -1.33
CA LEU A 63 12.45 5.03 -2.26
C LEU A 63 13.57 4.26 -1.56
N GLY A 64 14.35 4.93 -0.71
CA GLY A 64 15.38 4.28 0.11
C GLY A 64 14.81 3.27 1.10
N TRP A 65 13.61 3.51 1.64
CA TRP A 65 12.92 2.53 2.49
C TRP A 65 12.49 1.29 1.70
N ILE A 66 11.96 1.45 0.48
CA ILE A 66 11.63 0.32 -0.40
C ILE A 66 12.89 -0.44 -0.78
N GLU A 67 13.94 0.27 -1.20
CA GLU A 67 15.24 -0.29 -1.57
C GLU A 67 15.81 -1.15 -0.44
N GLY A 68 15.83 -0.60 0.79
CA GLY A 68 16.29 -1.32 1.99
C GLY A 68 15.45 -2.55 2.36
N ASN A 69 14.26 -2.72 1.78
CA ASN A 69 13.40 -3.88 1.99
C ASN A 69 13.22 -4.76 0.74
N LEU A 70 14.01 -4.55 -0.33
CA LEU A 70 13.85 -5.28 -1.58
C LEU A 70 13.91 -6.80 -1.44
N GLU A 71 14.80 -7.33 -0.59
CA GLU A 71 14.90 -8.78 -0.35
C GLU A 71 13.57 -9.34 0.19
N LYS A 72 12.96 -8.64 1.15
CA LYS A 72 11.66 -9.01 1.72
C LYS A 72 10.54 -8.90 0.68
N ILE A 73 10.57 -7.85 -0.13
CA ILE A 73 9.59 -7.63 -1.21
C ILE A 73 9.70 -8.76 -2.25
N ARG A 74 10.91 -9.10 -2.71
CA ARG A 74 11.15 -10.16 -3.70
C ARG A 74 10.80 -11.55 -3.19
N SER A 75 11.16 -11.85 -1.94
CA SER A 75 10.85 -13.15 -1.31
C SER A 75 9.36 -13.40 -1.12
N SER A 76 8.50 -12.36 -1.23
CA SER A 76 7.05 -12.54 -1.25
C SER A 76 6.53 -13.27 -2.49
N GLY A 77 7.32 -13.34 -3.57
CA GLY A 77 6.96 -14.07 -4.79
C GLY A 77 5.90 -13.38 -5.65
N TYR A 78 5.75 -12.05 -5.54
CA TYR A 78 4.88 -11.29 -6.43
C TYR A 78 5.35 -11.37 -7.88
N GLU A 79 4.40 -11.40 -8.82
CA GLU A 79 4.61 -11.41 -10.27
C GLU A 79 4.13 -10.11 -10.93
N ARG A 80 3.28 -9.35 -10.25
CA ARG A 80 2.66 -8.11 -10.77
C ARG A 80 2.62 -7.04 -9.68
N VAL A 81 2.57 -5.78 -10.10
CA VAL A 81 2.44 -4.63 -9.20
C VAL A 81 1.18 -3.85 -9.56
N GLU A 82 0.41 -3.45 -8.55
CA GLU A 82 -0.75 -2.58 -8.69
C GLU A 82 -0.63 -1.40 -7.73
N TYR A 83 -1.07 -0.23 -8.18
CA TYR A 83 -0.98 1.01 -7.42
C TYR A 83 -2.36 1.55 -7.10
N ALA A 84 -2.52 2.07 -5.88
CA ALA A 84 -3.72 2.81 -5.48
C ALA A 84 -3.32 4.10 -4.77
N ASN A 85 -3.90 5.24 -5.18
CA ASN A 85 -3.61 6.55 -4.60
C ASN A 85 -2.12 6.97 -4.65
N VAL A 86 -1.34 6.39 -5.56
CA VAL A 86 0.05 6.75 -5.83
C VAL A 86 0.09 7.51 -7.15
N ASP A 87 0.73 8.68 -7.21
CA ASP A 87 0.85 9.44 -8.46
C ASP A 87 1.78 8.74 -9.46
N VAL A 88 1.55 8.96 -10.76
CA VAL A 88 2.25 8.24 -11.83
C VAL A 88 3.78 8.45 -11.77
N ALA A 89 4.25 9.65 -11.43
CA ALA A 89 5.68 9.92 -11.37
C ALA A 89 6.35 9.15 -10.23
N LEU A 90 5.67 8.99 -9.10
CA LEU A 90 6.14 8.14 -8.01
C LEU A 90 6.05 6.65 -8.35
N GLN A 91 5.01 6.19 -9.05
CA GLN A 91 4.91 4.80 -9.52
C GLN A 91 6.10 4.41 -10.40
N GLU A 92 6.50 5.28 -11.34
CA GLU A 92 7.65 5.03 -12.21
C GLU A 92 8.95 4.85 -11.41
N LYS A 93 9.18 5.71 -10.41
CA LYS A 93 10.36 5.62 -9.54
C LYS A 93 10.34 4.36 -8.67
N ILE A 94 9.19 3.99 -8.12
CA ILE A 94 9.04 2.74 -7.35
C ILE A 94 9.34 1.53 -8.25
N ASN A 95 8.81 1.51 -9.48
CA ASN A 95 9.07 0.43 -10.44
C ASN A 95 10.57 0.30 -10.76
N GLN A 96 11.29 1.41 -10.90
CA GLN A 96 12.74 1.39 -11.11
C GLN A 96 13.48 0.74 -9.92
N VAL A 97 13.11 1.08 -8.68
CA VAL A 97 13.70 0.47 -7.48
C VAL A 97 13.36 -1.03 -7.39
N LEU A 98 12.11 -1.43 -7.66
CA LEU A 98 11.72 -2.84 -7.61
C LEU A 98 12.47 -3.71 -8.62
N GLN A 99 12.88 -3.13 -9.75
CA GLN A 99 13.60 -3.80 -10.84
C GLN A 99 15.13 -3.77 -10.72
N SER A 100 15.71 -3.03 -9.77
CA SER A 100 17.17 -2.91 -9.60
C SER A 100 17.82 -4.14 -8.98
#